data_AF-A0AAV0ETG4-F1
#
_entry.id   AF-A0AAV0ETG4-F1
#
_cell.length_a   1.000
_cell.length_b   1.000
_cell.length_c   1.000
_cell.angle_alpha   90.00
_cell.angle_beta   90.00
_cell.angle_gamma   90.00
#
_symmetry.space_group_name_H-M   'P 1'
#
loop_
_entity.id
_entity.type
_entity.pdbx_description
1 polymer ?
#
loop_
_entity_poly.entity_id
_entity_poly.type
_entity_poly.pdbx_seq_one_letter_code
_entity_poly.pdbx_strand_id
1 'polypeptide(L)'
;MTINNMPTDWTEPIVRVQSLAAAGLSAIPERYIKPPADRPSAKQPSSLGGDDGDLDIPVIDLGPLFLHGDGDDVALAKAKVMSQVSAACREWGFFQAVNHGVKPELMEGAREVWREFFHQPVEVKEVYANSPATYEGYGSRLGVEKGAVLDWNDYFFLHYLPSSIKDHNKWPQIPTHLRY
;
A
#
# COMPACT_ATOMS: atom_id res chain seq x y z
N MET A 1 -15.65 28.88 -25.71
CA MET A 1 -15.83 28.11 -24.46
C MET A 1 -14.53 28.17 -23.71
N THR A 2 -14.50 28.96 -22.64
CA THR A 2 -13.31 29.22 -21.84
C THR A 2 -13.10 28.04 -20.89
N ILE A 3 -11.96 27.37 -21.01
CA ILE A 3 -11.53 26.31 -20.11
C ILE A 3 -11.14 27.03 -18.80
N ASN A 4 -11.97 26.89 -17.76
CA ASN A 4 -11.66 27.44 -16.45
C ASN A 4 -10.46 26.67 -15.88
N ASN A 5 -9.28 27.24 -16.08
CA ASN A 5 -8.03 26.79 -15.50
C ASN A 5 -8.06 27.17 -14.01
N MET A 6 -8.50 26.25 -13.16
CA MET A 6 -8.26 26.34 -11.72
C MET A 6 -6.74 26.41 -11.51
N PRO A 7 -6.20 27.28 -10.64
CA PRO A 7 -4.79 27.24 -10.31
C PRO A 7 -4.51 25.86 -9.71
N THR A 8 -3.83 24.99 -10.45
CA THR A 8 -3.40 23.72 -9.88
C THR A 8 -2.27 24.04 -8.92
N ASP A 9 -2.52 23.94 -7.62
CA ASP A 9 -1.48 24.06 -6.57
C ASP A 9 -0.31 23.07 -6.80
N TRP A 10 -0.52 22.06 -7.65
CA TRP A 10 0.51 21.15 -8.12
C TRP A 10 1.52 21.85 -9.03
N THR A 11 2.81 21.58 -8.81
CA THR A 11 3.91 22.11 -9.64
C THR A 11 3.91 21.60 -11.08
N GLU A 12 3.21 20.49 -11.34
CA GLU A 12 3.04 19.86 -12.64
C GLU A 12 1.66 19.19 -12.75
N PRO A 13 1.09 19.02 -13.97
CA PRO A 13 -0.16 18.28 -14.15
C PRO A 13 -0.07 16.85 -13.60
N ILE A 14 -1.12 16.44 -12.88
CA ILE A 14 -1.24 15.06 -12.42
C ILE A 14 -1.63 14.16 -13.59
N VAL A 15 -0.84 13.12 -13.83
CA VAL A 15 -1.12 12.08 -14.82
C VAL A 15 -1.42 10.79 -14.07
N ARG A 16 -2.64 10.24 -14.24
CA ARG A 16 -3.01 8.96 -13.63
C ARG A 16 -2.34 7.80 -14.36
N VAL A 17 -1.64 6.95 -13.60
CA VAL A 17 -0.88 5.83 -14.15
C VAL A 17 -1.81 4.81 -14.79
N GLN A 18 -3.00 4.58 -14.25
CA GLN A 18 -3.97 3.66 -14.86
C GLN A 18 -4.40 4.14 -16.25
N SER A 19 -4.67 5.44 -16.43
CA SER A 19 -5.01 6.02 -17.74
C SER A 19 -3.82 5.96 -18.71
N LEU A 20 -2.61 6.21 -18.21
CA LEU A 20 -1.38 6.13 -18.99
C LEU A 20 -1.09 4.70 -19.47
N ALA A 21 -1.31 3.70 -18.62
CA ALA A 21 -1.17 2.29 -18.95
C ALA A 21 -2.19 1.83 -20.01
N ALA A 22 -3.41 2.36 -19.96
CA ALA A 22 -4.46 2.06 -20.93
C ALA A 22 -4.25 2.74 -22.31
N ALA A 23 -3.35 3.71 -22.42
CA ALA A 23 -3.12 4.48 -23.64
C ALA A 23 -2.35 3.72 -24.73
N GLY A 24 -1.89 2.49 -24.48
CA GLY A 24 -1.22 1.66 -25.49
C GLY A 24 0.17 2.18 -25.90
N LEU A 25 0.88 2.84 -24.98
CA LEU A 25 2.22 3.35 -25.23
C LEU A 25 3.22 2.23 -25.48
N SER A 26 4.15 2.44 -26.41
CA SER A 26 5.23 1.49 -26.70
C SER A 26 6.36 1.51 -25.65
N ALA A 27 6.43 2.55 -24.82
CA ALA A 27 7.40 2.71 -23.75
C ALA A 27 6.81 3.55 -22.61
N ILE A 28 7.29 3.32 -21.38
CA ILE A 28 6.93 4.16 -20.23
C ILE A 28 7.61 5.55 -20.35
N PRO A 29 6.95 6.64 -19.94
CA PRO A 29 7.57 7.97 -19.92
C PRO A 29 8.77 8.05 -18.99
N GLU A 30 9.73 8.92 -19.33
CA GLU A 30 11.02 9.05 -18.66
C GLU A 30 10.92 9.26 -17.15
N ARG A 31 9.93 10.03 -16.67
CA ARG A 31 9.73 10.29 -15.24
C ARG A 31 9.48 9.04 -14.39
N TYR A 32 9.05 7.93 -15.00
CA TYR A 32 8.80 6.66 -14.30
C TYR A 32 9.97 5.69 -14.41
N ILE A 33 11.03 6.07 -15.13
CA ILE A 33 12.24 5.26 -15.26
C ILE A 33 13.15 5.60 -14.08
N LYS A 34 13.33 4.65 -13.16
CA LYS A 34 14.24 4.82 -12.02
C LYS A 34 15.69 5.10 -12.48
N PRO A 35 16.50 5.83 -11.70
CA PRO A 35 17.94 5.96 -11.95
C PRO A 35 18.62 4.59 -12.08
N PRO A 36 19.70 4.44 -12.88
CA PRO A 36 20.35 3.14 -13.08
C PRO A 36 20.76 2.42 -11.79
N ALA A 37 21.11 3.17 -10.73
CA ALA A 37 21.47 2.61 -9.43
C ALA A 37 20.30 1.96 -8.67
N ASP A 38 19.07 2.39 -8.94
CA ASP A 38 17.85 1.92 -8.26
C ASP A 38 17.10 0.84 -9.06
N ARG A 39 17.61 0.47 -10.25
CA ARG A 39 17.00 -0.57 -11.09
C ARG A 39 17.41 -1.95 -10.58
N PRO A 40 16.53 -2.97 -10.67
CA PRO A 40 16.90 -4.33 -10.33
C PRO A 40 18.15 -4.77 -11.10
N SER A 41 19.16 -5.22 -10.38
CA SER A 41 20.36 -5.81 -10.99
C SER A 41 20.15 -7.31 -11.13
N ALA A 42 20.26 -7.84 -12.34
CA ALA A 42 20.17 -9.27 -12.63
C ALA A 42 21.33 -10.10 -12.03
N LYS A 43 22.27 -9.48 -11.30
CA LYS A 43 23.52 -10.08 -10.81
C LYS A 43 23.76 -9.88 -9.31
N GLN A 44 22.73 -9.68 -8.49
CA GLN A 44 22.93 -9.72 -7.04
C GLN A 44 22.66 -11.15 -6.56
N PRO A 45 23.69 -12.01 -6.37
CA PRO A 45 23.55 -13.07 -5.38
C PRO A 45 23.23 -12.35 -4.06
N SER A 46 22.26 -12.86 -3.32
CA SER A 46 21.88 -12.32 -2.01
C SER A 46 23.12 -11.99 -1.20
N SER A 47 23.33 -10.71 -0.89
CA SER A 47 24.55 -10.18 -0.26
C SER A 47 24.71 -10.60 1.21
N LEU A 48 24.02 -11.64 1.65
CA LEU A 48 24.25 -12.33 2.90
C LEU A 48 24.91 -13.66 2.54
N GLY A 49 26.24 -13.67 2.60
CA GLY A 49 27.05 -14.86 2.37
C GLY A 49 26.60 -16.01 3.26
N GLY A 50 26.03 -17.02 2.63
CA GLY A 50 25.60 -18.29 3.20
C GLY A 50 25.19 -19.19 2.05
N ASP A 51 25.46 -20.47 2.21
CA ASP A 51 25.14 -21.60 1.34
C ASP A 51 23.74 -21.52 0.70
N ASP A 52 23.52 -22.25 -0.39
CA ASP A 52 22.33 -22.33 -1.27
C ASP A 52 21.02 -22.65 -0.51
N GLY A 53 20.60 -21.75 0.38
CA GLY A 53 19.42 -21.81 1.22
C GLY A 53 18.69 -20.50 1.07
N ASP A 54 17.49 -20.57 0.49
CA ASP A 54 16.53 -19.48 0.37
C ASP A 54 16.54 -18.62 1.65
N LEU A 55 16.97 -17.37 1.52
CA LEU A 55 16.78 -16.35 2.54
C LEU A 55 15.29 -15.99 2.56
N ASP A 56 14.50 -16.88 3.13
CA ASP A 56 13.06 -16.71 3.22
C ASP A 56 12.70 -15.69 4.30
N ILE A 57 11.86 -14.73 3.91
CA ILE A 57 11.24 -13.77 4.84
C ILE A 57 10.58 -14.57 5.98
N PRO A 58 10.85 -14.25 7.27
CA PRO A 58 10.30 -15.01 8.38
C PRO A 58 8.77 -15.11 8.32
N VAL A 59 8.25 -16.33 8.48
CA VAL A 59 6.80 -16.60 8.60
C VAL A 59 6.49 -16.94 10.06
N ILE A 60 5.60 -16.17 10.68
CA ILE A 60 5.26 -16.31 12.11
C ILE A 60 3.78 -16.70 12.25
N ASP A 61 3.55 -17.82 12.92
CA ASP A 61 2.23 -18.29 13.31
C ASP A 61 1.75 -17.55 14.58
N LEU A 62 0.73 -16.71 14.43
CA LEU A 62 0.13 -15.96 15.54
C LEU A 62 -0.99 -16.71 16.26
N GLY A 63 -1.38 -17.90 15.77
CA GLY A 63 -2.44 -18.74 16.34
C GLY A 63 -2.34 -18.91 17.87
N PRO A 64 -1.15 -19.20 18.44
CA PRO A 64 -1.00 -19.36 19.88
C PRO A 64 -1.37 -18.13 20.72
N LEU A 65 -1.35 -16.92 20.14
CA LEU A 65 -1.77 -15.70 20.84
C LEU A 65 -3.27 -15.69 21.15
N PHE A 66 -4.07 -16.43 20.39
CA PHE A 66 -5.52 -16.51 20.54
C PHE A 66 -5.97 -17.67 21.44
N LEU A 67 -5.04 -18.43 22.02
CA LEU A 67 -5.37 -19.46 23.01
C LEU A 67 -5.94 -18.84 24.29
N HIS A 68 -7.00 -19.47 24.81
CA HIS A 68 -7.66 -19.11 26.06
C HIS A 68 -7.16 -19.97 27.23
N GLY A 69 -7.19 -19.41 28.44
CA GLY A 69 -6.76 -20.06 29.68
C GLY A 69 -5.44 -19.50 30.23
N ASP A 70 -5.19 -19.79 31.50
CA ASP A 70 -4.08 -19.21 32.29
C ASP A 70 -3.03 -20.27 32.70
N GLY A 71 -2.97 -21.40 31.99
CA GLY A 71 -1.99 -22.46 32.25
C GLY A 71 -0.59 -22.11 31.73
N ASP A 72 0.44 -22.66 32.38
CA ASP A 72 1.85 -22.44 32.03
C ASP A 72 2.16 -22.74 30.55
N ASP A 73 1.54 -23.77 29.97
CA ASP A 73 1.71 -24.12 28.56
C ASP A 73 1.20 -23.02 27.61
N VAL A 74 0.08 -22.37 27.96
CA VAL A 74 -0.47 -21.25 27.17
C VAL A 74 0.44 -20.03 27.28
N ALA A 75 0.94 -19.73 28.48
CA ALA A 75 1.88 -18.63 28.69
C ALA A 75 3.19 -18.86 27.90
N LEU A 76 3.73 -20.08 27.92
CA LEU A 76 4.93 -20.45 27.19
C LEU A 76 4.74 -20.34 25.67
N ALA A 77 3.60 -20.81 25.15
CA ALA A 77 3.29 -20.71 23.73
C ALA A 77 3.19 -19.24 23.25
N LYS A 78 2.54 -18.37 24.04
CA LYS A 78 2.47 -16.93 23.76
C LYS A 78 3.85 -16.29 23.82
N ALA A 79 4.65 -16.59 24.83
CA ALA A 79 6.02 -16.08 24.97
C ALA A 79 6.91 -16.48 23.78
N LYS A 80 6.75 -17.70 23.26
CA LYS A 80 7.46 -18.16 22.06
C LYS A 80 7.13 -17.31 20.82
N VAL A 81 5.84 -17.04 20.56
CA VAL A 81 5.43 -16.18 19.45
C VAL A 81 6.01 -14.77 19.61
N MET A 82 5.94 -14.20 20.81
CA MET A 82 6.52 -12.88 21.08
C MET A 82 8.03 -12.84 20.85
N SER A 83 8.75 -13.91 21.21
CA SER A 83 10.18 -14.04 20.94
C SER A 83 10.49 -14.07 19.44
N GLN A 84 9.70 -14.81 18.65
CA GLN A 84 9.84 -14.87 17.19
C GLN A 84 9.57 -13.51 16.54
N VAL A 85 8.52 -12.81 16.95
CA VAL A 85 8.22 -11.45 16.46
C VAL A 85 9.38 -10.51 16.79
N SER A 86 9.90 -10.59 18.02
CA SER A 86 11.02 -9.77 18.46
C SER A 86 12.30 -10.02 17.66
N ALA A 87 12.60 -11.29 17.33
CA ALA A 87 13.73 -11.66 16.49
C ALA A 87 13.56 -11.14 15.06
N ALA A 88 12.41 -11.37 14.43
CA ALA A 88 12.15 -10.90 13.08
C ALA A 88 12.23 -9.36 12.96
N CYS A 89 11.69 -8.63 13.93
CA CYS A 89 11.82 -7.18 13.95
C CYS A 89 13.27 -6.69 14.08
N ARG A 90 14.12 -7.37 14.88
CA ARG A 90 15.52 -6.97 15.06
C ARG A 90 16.42 -7.34 13.89
N GLU A 91 16.19 -8.53 13.32
CA GLU A 91 17.10 -9.13 12.34
C GLU A 91 16.68 -8.79 10.91
N TRP A 92 15.37 -8.68 10.65
CA TRP A 92 14.81 -8.46 9.32
C TRP A 92 14.10 -7.11 9.17
N GLY A 93 13.49 -6.61 10.24
CA GLY A 93 12.60 -5.44 10.17
C GLY A 93 11.25 -5.73 9.49
N PHE A 94 10.99 -6.97 9.07
CA PHE A 94 9.75 -7.40 8.42
C PHE A 94 9.51 -8.91 8.61
N PHE A 95 8.25 -9.34 8.57
CA PHE A 95 7.85 -10.75 8.60
C PHE A 95 6.45 -10.94 7.98
N GLN A 96 6.12 -12.17 7.62
CA GLN A 96 4.77 -12.58 7.22
C GLN A 96 4.05 -13.17 8.44
N ALA A 97 2.81 -12.74 8.70
CA ALA A 97 1.97 -13.28 9.76
C ALA A 97 0.95 -14.28 9.19
N VAL A 98 0.81 -15.45 9.82
CA VAL A 98 -0.24 -16.43 9.52
C VAL A 98 -1.06 -16.73 10.76
N ASN A 99 -2.28 -17.27 10.59
CA ASN A 99 -3.24 -17.51 11.68
C ASN A 99 -3.46 -16.28 12.58
N HIS A 100 -3.45 -15.08 11.97
CA HIS A 100 -3.52 -13.78 12.64
C HIS A 100 -4.93 -13.40 13.16
N GLY A 101 -5.88 -14.33 13.16
CA GLY A 101 -7.23 -14.13 13.70
C GLY A 101 -8.17 -13.26 12.85
N VAL A 102 -7.71 -12.72 11.72
CA VAL A 102 -8.58 -12.00 10.76
C VAL A 102 -9.18 -13.01 9.80
N LYS A 103 -10.51 -13.01 9.69
CA LYS A 103 -11.27 -13.90 8.82
C LYS A 103 -10.84 -13.73 7.34
N PRO A 104 -10.55 -14.82 6.61
CA PRO A 104 -10.19 -14.74 5.19
C PRO A 104 -11.23 -14.00 4.35
N GLU A 105 -12.51 -14.18 4.65
CA GLU A 105 -13.63 -13.56 3.92
C GLU A 105 -13.63 -12.03 4.07
N LEU A 106 -13.19 -11.51 5.22
CA LEU A 106 -13.07 -10.07 5.44
C LEU A 106 -11.94 -9.47 4.59
N MET A 107 -10.80 -10.16 4.51
CA MET A 107 -9.67 -9.75 3.68
C MET A 107 -10.03 -9.79 2.19
N GLU A 108 -10.78 -10.81 1.77
CA GLU A 108 -11.30 -10.93 0.41
C GLU A 108 -12.26 -9.79 0.07
N GLY A 109 -13.29 -9.57 0.90
CA GLY A 109 -14.24 -8.48 0.70
C GLY A 109 -13.57 -7.10 0.64
N ALA A 110 -12.57 -6.84 1.51
CA ALA A 110 -11.80 -5.61 1.46
C ALA A 110 -11.06 -5.43 0.12
N ARG A 111 -10.43 -6.50 -0.40
CA ARG A 111 -9.76 -6.45 -1.71
C ARG A 111 -10.75 -6.24 -2.86
N GLU A 112 -11.91 -6.88 -2.81
CA GLU A 112 -12.93 -6.78 -3.85
C GLU A 112 -13.51 -5.37 -3.93
N VAL A 113 -13.86 -4.77 -2.80
CA VAL A 113 -14.42 -3.42 -2.75
C VAL A 113 -13.43 -2.37 -3.27
N TRP A 114 -12.16 -2.45 -2.89
CA TRP A 114 -11.15 -1.54 -3.46
C TRP A 114 -10.89 -1.82 -4.95
N ARG A 115 -10.89 -3.09 -5.36
CA ARG A 115 -10.79 -3.45 -6.77
C ARG A 115 -11.92 -2.82 -7.58
N GLU A 116 -13.15 -2.94 -7.12
CA GLU A 116 -14.32 -2.34 -7.77
C GLU A 116 -14.21 -0.81 -7.84
N PHE A 117 -13.75 -0.15 -6.78
CA PHE A 117 -13.46 1.29 -6.79
C PHE A 117 -12.45 1.67 -7.90
N PHE A 118 -11.32 0.98 -8.00
CA PHE A 118 -10.29 1.30 -9.00
C PHE A 118 -10.72 0.97 -10.44
N HIS A 119 -11.72 0.10 -10.64
CA HIS A 119 -12.33 -0.16 -11.95
C HIS A 119 -13.35 0.91 -12.38
N GLN A 120 -13.76 1.81 -11.48
CA GLN A 120 -14.62 2.93 -11.86
C GLN A 120 -13.91 3.88 -12.86
N PRO A 121 -14.68 4.63 -13.67
CA PRO A 121 -14.15 5.68 -14.53
C PRO A 121 -13.27 6.67 -13.75
N VAL A 122 -12.26 7.24 -14.41
CA VAL A 122 -11.32 8.16 -13.76
C VAL A 122 -12.04 9.36 -13.18
N GLU A 123 -13.08 9.86 -13.86
CA GLU A 123 -13.90 11.00 -13.45
C GLU A 123 -14.58 10.76 -12.09
N VAL A 124 -15.00 9.52 -11.82
CA VAL A 124 -15.60 9.14 -10.53
C VAL A 124 -14.55 9.15 -9.42
N LYS A 125 -13.32 8.72 -9.72
CA LYS A 125 -12.21 8.70 -8.76
C LYS A 125 -11.64 10.09 -8.50
N GLU A 126 -11.63 10.96 -9.50
CA GLU A 126 -11.14 12.35 -9.40
C GLU A 126 -11.95 13.20 -8.42
N VAL A 127 -13.22 12.87 -8.16
CA VAL A 127 -14.01 13.51 -7.10
C VAL A 127 -13.32 13.41 -5.73
N TYR A 128 -12.55 12.35 -5.52
CA TYR A 128 -11.80 12.09 -4.30
C TYR A 128 -10.32 12.42 -4.43
N ALA A 129 -9.88 13.13 -5.47
CA ALA A 129 -8.48 13.43 -5.69
C ALA A 129 -7.85 14.12 -4.48
N ASN A 130 -6.59 13.79 -4.22
CA ASN A 130 -5.79 14.47 -3.21
C ASN A 130 -5.27 15.83 -3.73
N SER A 131 -4.54 16.56 -2.89
CA SER A 131 -3.98 17.87 -3.24
C SER A 131 -2.52 17.98 -2.76
N PRO A 132 -1.76 19.01 -3.16
CA PRO A 132 -0.39 19.18 -2.67
C PRO A 132 -0.29 19.32 -1.15
N ALA A 133 -1.39 19.71 -0.48
CA ALA A 133 -1.44 19.90 0.96
C ALA A 133 -1.71 18.60 1.75
N THR A 134 -2.20 17.54 1.10
CA THR A 134 -2.54 16.28 1.77
C THR A 134 -2.46 15.08 0.85
N TYR A 135 -2.02 13.95 1.38
CA TYR A 135 -2.05 12.69 0.64
C TYR A 135 -3.44 12.04 0.61
N GLU A 136 -4.39 12.51 1.44
CA GLU A 136 -5.72 11.92 1.58
C GLU A 136 -6.56 12.02 0.30
N GLY A 137 -7.06 10.87 -0.14
CA GLY A 137 -7.81 10.70 -1.38
C GLY A 137 -7.08 9.91 -2.46
N TYR A 138 -7.58 10.02 -3.69
CA TYR A 138 -7.06 9.37 -4.89
C TYR A 138 -5.83 10.10 -5.44
N GLY A 139 -4.68 9.43 -5.43
CA GLY A 139 -3.38 9.98 -5.81
C GLY A 139 -2.67 9.16 -6.89
N SER A 140 -1.67 9.76 -7.51
CA SER A 140 -0.81 9.13 -8.53
C SER A 140 0.65 9.58 -8.45
N ARG A 141 0.98 10.42 -7.47
CA ARG A 141 2.36 10.81 -7.15
C ARG A 141 2.51 11.04 -5.65
N LEU A 142 3.72 10.84 -5.17
CA LEU A 142 4.16 11.29 -3.85
C LEU A 142 5.06 12.53 -4.03
N GLY A 143 4.95 13.48 -3.11
CA GLY A 143 5.68 14.74 -3.15
C GLY A 143 5.20 15.74 -4.21
N VAL A 144 5.67 16.98 -4.07
CA VAL A 144 5.27 18.15 -4.88
C VAL A 144 6.42 18.71 -5.71
N GLU A 145 7.59 18.07 -5.68
CA GLU A 145 8.79 18.55 -6.38
C GLU A 145 8.64 18.39 -7.90
N LYS A 146 9.03 19.43 -8.64
CA LYS A 146 9.01 19.41 -10.10
C LYS A 146 10.12 18.48 -10.63
N GLY A 147 9.78 17.60 -11.56
CA GLY A 147 10.75 16.69 -12.19
C GLY A 147 11.14 15.50 -11.30
N ALA A 148 10.36 15.22 -10.25
CA ALA A 148 10.57 14.04 -9.42
C ALA A 148 10.45 12.74 -10.24
N VAL A 149 11.25 11.74 -9.87
CA VAL A 149 11.08 10.37 -10.37
C VAL A 149 9.83 9.79 -9.70
N LEU A 150 8.86 9.39 -10.52
CA LEU A 150 7.55 8.94 -10.07
C LEU A 150 7.48 7.42 -9.99
N ASP A 151 6.61 6.92 -9.12
CA ASP A 151 6.26 5.51 -9.05
C ASP A 151 5.19 5.17 -10.09
N TRP A 152 5.24 3.95 -10.62
CA TRP A 152 4.25 3.45 -11.57
C TRP A 152 3.02 2.91 -10.83
N ASN A 153 2.33 3.77 -10.10
CA ASN A 153 1.10 3.41 -9.40
C ASN A 153 0.13 4.58 -9.26
N ASP A 154 -1.14 4.21 -9.13
CA ASP A 154 -2.13 5.05 -8.48
C ASP A 154 -2.36 4.52 -7.06
N TYR A 155 -2.88 5.36 -6.17
CA TYR A 155 -3.18 4.97 -4.79
C TYR A 155 -4.43 5.66 -4.27
N PHE A 156 -4.94 5.14 -3.16
CA PHE A 156 -5.93 5.82 -2.34
C PHE A 156 -5.45 5.81 -0.89
N PHE A 157 -5.44 6.96 -0.24
CA PHE A 157 -5.05 7.10 1.15
C PHE A 157 -6.20 7.68 1.97
N LEU A 158 -6.45 7.10 3.15
CA LEU A 158 -7.52 7.53 4.07
C LEU A 158 -7.01 7.63 5.49
N HIS A 159 -7.38 8.71 6.18
CA HIS A 159 -7.29 8.74 7.62
C HIS A 159 -8.43 7.92 8.23
N TYR A 160 -8.07 6.88 8.99
CA TYR A 160 -9.04 6.03 9.68
C TYR A 160 -9.17 6.37 11.17
N LEU A 161 -8.05 6.44 11.89
CA LEU A 161 -8.01 6.75 13.32
C LEU A 161 -6.94 7.81 13.63
N PRO A 162 -7.17 8.66 14.64
CA PRO A 162 -8.41 8.79 15.43
C PRO A 162 -9.58 9.36 14.61
N SER A 163 -10.83 9.18 15.07
CA SER A 163 -12.01 9.66 14.34
C SER A 163 -12.02 11.17 14.10
N SER A 164 -11.30 11.96 14.90
CA SER A 164 -11.20 13.43 14.76
C SER A 164 -10.50 13.89 13.49
N ILE A 165 -9.72 13.03 12.84
CA ILE A 165 -9.01 13.36 11.58
C ILE A 165 -9.66 12.74 10.34
N LYS A 166 -10.80 12.07 10.51
CA LYS A 166 -11.50 11.38 9.41
C LYS A 166 -12.31 12.38 8.60
N ASP A 167 -11.90 12.66 7.37
CA ASP A 167 -12.70 13.46 6.43
C ASP A 167 -13.67 12.56 5.66
N HIS A 168 -14.93 12.51 6.08
CA HIS A 168 -15.98 11.72 5.42
C HIS A 168 -16.23 12.09 3.94
N ASN A 169 -15.79 13.27 3.48
CA ASN A 169 -15.86 13.65 2.07
C ASN A 169 -14.83 12.90 1.21
N LYS A 170 -13.72 12.45 1.81
CA LYS A 170 -12.69 11.66 1.13
C LYS A 170 -13.00 10.17 1.07
N TRP A 171 -13.98 9.68 1.81
CA TRP A 171 -14.36 8.27 1.77
C TRP A 171 -15.25 8.00 0.55
N PRO A 172 -14.91 7.09 -0.38
CA PRO A 172 -15.77 6.78 -1.51
C PRO A 172 -17.17 6.32 -1.10
N GLN A 173 -18.22 6.79 -1.81
CA GLN A 173 -19.59 6.30 -1.62
C GLN A 173 -19.89 5.02 -2.40
N ILE A 174 -19.11 4.77 -3.45
CA ILE A 174 -19.20 3.61 -4.32
C ILE A 174 -17.82 2.96 -4.32
N PRO A 175 -17.72 1.65 -4.04
CA PRO A 175 -18.83 0.72 -3.71
C PRO A 175 -19.45 1.00 -2.34
N THR A 176 -20.73 0.66 -2.15
CA THR A 176 -21.48 0.96 -0.92
C THR A 176 -20.92 0.30 0.33
N HIS A 177 -20.19 -0.81 0.17
CA HIS A 177 -19.55 -1.57 1.25
C HIS A 177 -18.15 -1.03 1.62
N LEU A 178 -17.68 0.06 1.00
CA LEU A 178 -16.36 0.63 1.30
C LEU A 178 -16.33 1.38 2.64
N ARG A 179 -17.47 1.95 3.04
CA ARG A 179 -17.59 2.79 4.25
C ARG A 179 -17.99 2.04 5.52
N TYR A 180 -18.51 0.82 5.39
CA TYR A 180 -19.20 0.08 6.46
C TYR A 180 -18.62 -1.31 6.67
#